data_AF-A0A8H3HAI1-F1
#
_entry.id   AF-A0A8H3HAI1-F1
#
_cell.length_a   1.000
_cell.length_b   1.000
_cell.length_c   1.000
_cell.angle_alpha   90.00
_cell.angle_beta   90.00
_cell.angle_gamma   90.00
#
_symmetry.space_group_name_H-M   'P 1'
#
loop_
_entity.id
_entity.type
_entity.pdbx_description
1 polymer ?
#
loop_
_entity_poly.entity_id
_entity_poly.type
_entity_poly.pdbx_seq_one_letter_code
_entity_poly.pdbx_strand_id
1 'polypeptide(L)'
;MCIKRPPQTLPKWKIVFDGQQVQSSQVTNISVASTRVFVMAMAMHPDVQAKAQAELDAVIGTRLPEMADRDSLPYIRRIVKEVFRWRMVLPLALPHACIQDDTYKGYHIPKGAIVIGNSWAISNNPDVYIDPDRFNPDRFLDLSVPDAPTFGYGRRSCPGSHHAEASLFIVAAGLLAMFNISPEEDDNGKPILLKPEMRLNEAVRYIRSNAGLLLDPKDTSKLFGIGQSRSRVTGDLWQTTMDYQNRVGSKFGGGGVAGASEANVDRRERLRKLALETIDLAKDPYILRNHLGSLECRLCLTLHTNEGSYLAHTQGKKHQTNLARRAARDAKETQLITAPAPAASVPRKMFIKIGRPGYRVTKVRDPLMAAAAGGGGAKEGMMVQVHLPQIKEGVIPRRRFMSAWEQKKEQPNRAYQYLIVAAEPYESIAFRIPAREIEDIEENPDWNWSHWDADTKQYSFQFMFKTSSLAPYGQ
;
A
#
# COMPACT_ATOMS: atom_id res chain seq x y z
N MET A 1 31.54 -53.65 31.53
CA MET A 1 31.26 -52.48 32.39
C MET A 1 30.90 -51.29 31.50
N CYS A 2 29.60 -51.00 31.33
CA CYS A 2 29.17 -49.76 30.68
C CYS A 2 29.39 -48.61 31.67
N ILE A 3 30.46 -47.84 31.46
CA ILE A 3 30.66 -46.56 32.14
C ILE A 3 29.58 -45.62 31.61
N LYS A 4 28.50 -45.41 32.39
CA LYS A 4 27.56 -44.31 32.17
C LYS A 4 28.39 -43.02 32.23
N ARG A 5 28.57 -42.34 31.10
CA ARG A 5 29.11 -40.98 31.10
C ARG A 5 28.16 -40.11 31.93
N PRO A 6 28.67 -39.23 32.81
CA PRO A 6 27.83 -38.27 33.51
C PRO A 6 27.08 -37.40 32.49
N PRO A 7 25.85 -36.96 32.80
CA PRO A 7 25.11 -36.07 31.92
C PRO A 7 25.94 -34.80 31.70
N GLN A 8 26.31 -34.55 30.45
CA GLN A 8 26.99 -33.30 30.09
C GLN A 8 25.97 -32.17 30.29
N THR A 9 26.17 -31.35 31.32
CA THR A 9 25.43 -30.11 31.52
C THR A 9 25.68 -29.22 30.31
N LEU A 10 24.62 -28.95 29.53
CA LEU A 10 24.71 -28.04 28.40
C LEU A 10 25.10 -26.63 28.86
N PRO A 11 25.78 -25.83 28.02
CA PRO A 11 26.05 -24.44 28.35
C PRO A 11 24.72 -23.68 28.53
N LYS A 12 24.55 -23.03 29.68
CA LYS A 12 23.46 -22.07 29.92
C LYS A 12 23.63 -20.91 28.94
N TRP A 13 22.55 -20.47 28.27
CA TRP A 13 22.62 -19.33 27.37
C TRP A 13 22.27 -18.05 28.14
N LYS A 14 23.20 -17.09 28.17
CA LYS A 14 22.97 -15.79 28.82
C LYS A 14 22.40 -14.79 27.81
N ILE A 15 21.17 -14.35 28.05
CA ILE A 15 20.60 -13.18 27.37
C ILE A 15 21.04 -11.92 28.13
N VAL A 16 21.86 -11.10 27.46
CA VAL A 16 22.20 -9.76 27.95
C VAL A 16 21.34 -8.74 27.21
N PHE A 17 20.52 -8.00 27.94
CA PHE A 17 19.80 -6.85 27.38
C PHE A 17 20.74 -5.65 27.36
N ASP A 18 21.70 -5.67 26.44
CA ASP A 18 22.70 -4.61 26.41
C ASP A 18 22.06 -3.28 26.02
N GLY A 19 22.50 -2.21 26.68
CA GLY A 19 21.86 -0.90 26.70
C GLY A 19 21.97 -0.09 25.41
N GLN A 20 22.29 -0.72 24.26
CA GLN A 20 22.37 -0.03 22.98
C GLN A 20 20.99 0.48 22.58
N GLN A 21 20.83 1.80 22.65
CA GLN A 21 19.83 2.50 21.88
C GLN A 21 20.01 2.10 20.42
N VAL A 22 19.06 1.32 19.89
CA VAL A 22 18.89 1.19 18.45
C VAL A 22 18.35 2.54 17.97
N GLN A 23 19.28 3.47 17.79
CA GLN A 23 19.06 4.78 17.21
C GLN A 23 19.00 4.61 15.69
N SER A 24 17.95 3.95 15.20
CA SER A 24 17.60 3.98 13.79
C SER A 24 16.08 3.92 13.67
N SER A 25 15.54 5.02 13.15
CA SER A 25 14.21 5.21 12.58
C SER A 25 13.25 4.01 12.62
N GLN A 26 12.08 4.24 13.22
CA GLN A 26 10.87 3.39 13.33
C GLN A 26 10.69 2.78 14.72
N VAL A 27 9.46 2.92 15.24
CA VAL A 27 8.93 2.29 16.45
C VAL A 27 9.56 0.90 16.61
N THR A 28 10.41 0.73 17.62
CA THR A 28 11.01 -0.57 17.97
C THR A 28 9.91 -1.64 17.96
N ASN A 29 10.14 -2.74 17.25
CA ASN A 29 9.17 -3.81 17.02
C ASN A 29 8.44 -4.19 18.33
N ILE A 30 7.16 -3.82 18.47
CA ILE A 30 6.35 -4.03 19.68
C ILE A 30 6.32 -5.52 20.05
N SER A 31 6.39 -6.42 19.06
CA SER A 31 6.48 -7.86 19.30
C SER A 31 7.78 -8.24 20.02
N VAL A 32 8.92 -7.65 19.64
CA VAL A 32 10.21 -7.89 20.32
C VAL A 32 10.15 -7.38 21.76
N ALA A 33 9.59 -6.18 21.98
CA ALA A 33 9.43 -5.65 23.33
C ALA A 33 8.50 -6.54 24.19
N SER A 34 7.40 -7.04 23.62
CA SER A 34 6.48 -7.96 24.29
C SER A 34 7.14 -9.31 24.59
N THR A 35 7.98 -9.83 23.69
CA THR A 35 8.80 -11.02 23.95
C THR A 35 9.75 -10.79 25.12
N ARG A 36 10.37 -9.61 25.25
CA ARG A 36 11.22 -9.29 26.41
C ARG A 36 10.43 -9.28 27.72
N VAL A 37 9.23 -8.68 27.71
CA VAL A 37 8.31 -8.73 28.87
C VAL A 37 7.98 -10.17 29.23
N PHE A 38 7.68 -11.01 28.23
CA PHE A 38 7.39 -12.42 28.43
C PHE A 38 8.57 -13.17 29.07
N VAL A 39 9.79 -13.07 28.52
CA VAL A 39 10.97 -13.77 29.05
C VAL A 39 11.24 -13.32 30.50
N MET A 40 11.11 -12.02 30.79
CA MET A 40 11.24 -11.52 32.16
C MET A 40 10.14 -12.07 33.08
N ALA A 41 8.88 -12.09 32.63
CA ALA A 41 7.76 -12.61 33.42
C ALA A 41 7.98 -14.09 33.77
N MET A 42 8.47 -14.91 32.82
CA MET A 42 8.77 -16.32 33.10
C MET A 42 9.90 -16.49 34.12
N ALA A 43 10.92 -15.63 34.09
CA ALA A 43 12.00 -15.63 35.07
C ALA A 43 11.55 -15.18 36.47
N MET A 44 10.62 -14.21 36.56
CA MET A 44 10.10 -13.69 37.82
C MET A 44 9.00 -14.56 38.44
N HIS A 45 8.31 -15.35 37.62
CA HIS A 45 7.15 -16.16 38.01
C HIS A 45 7.35 -17.63 37.60
N PRO A 46 8.24 -18.36 38.31
CA PRO A 46 8.55 -19.75 37.99
C PRO A 46 7.35 -20.69 38.14
N ASP A 47 6.39 -20.35 39.02
CA ASP A 47 5.10 -21.04 39.17
C ASP A 47 4.25 -20.97 37.90
N VAL A 48 4.18 -19.79 37.29
CA VAL A 48 3.48 -19.58 36.03
C VAL A 48 4.17 -20.33 34.89
N GLN A 49 5.51 -20.27 34.84
CA GLN A 49 6.31 -20.98 33.85
C GLN A 49 6.09 -22.51 33.95
N ALA A 50 6.16 -23.08 35.15
CA ALA A 50 5.97 -24.51 35.37
C ALA A 50 4.58 -24.98 34.95
N LYS A 51 3.53 -24.20 35.26
CA LYS A 51 2.15 -24.51 34.84
C LYS A 51 1.98 -24.48 33.32
N ALA A 52 2.64 -23.55 32.62
CA ALA A 52 2.61 -23.49 31.16
C ALA A 52 3.36 -24.63 30.50
N GLN A 53 4.51 -25.00 31.08
CA GLN A 53 5.28 -26.15 30.63
C GLN A 53 4.50 -27.45 30.83
N ALA A 54 3.77 -27.62 31.94
CA ALA A 54 2.91 -28.78 32.15
C ALA A 54 1.78 -28.89 31.11
N GLU A 55 1.17 -27.76 30.71
CA GLU A 55 0.19 -27.73 29.61
C GLU A 55 0.82 -28.16 28.27
N LEU A 56 2.01 -27.63 27.95
CA LEU A 56 2.76 -28.01 26.74
C LEU A 56 3.12 -29.50 26.72
N ASP A 57 3.64 -30.00 27.83
CA ASP A 57 4.10 -31.38 27.94
C ASP A 57 2.89 -32.35 27.81
N ALA A 58 1.72 -31.96 28.30
CA ALA A 58 0.49 -32.75 28.19
C ALA A 58 -0.14 -32.75 26.77
N VAL A 59 -0.14 -31.60 26.09
CA VAL A 59 -0.83 -31.45 24.78
C VAL A 59 0.07 -31.78 23.60
N ILE A 60 1.35 -31.41 23.68
CA ILE A 60 2.31 -31.45 22.57
C ILE A 60 3.33 -32.58 22.76
N GLY A 61 3.76 -32.82 24.00
CA GLY A 61 4.77 -33.82 24.33
C GLY A 61 6.16 -33.43 23.78
N THR A 62 6.72 -34.26 22.90
CA THR A 62 8.11 -34.15 22.44
C THR A 62 8.32 -33.33 21.17
N ARG A 63 7.26 -32.95 20.44
CA ARG A 63 7.39 -32.09 19.26
C ARG A 63 7.50 -30.60 19.63
N LEU A 64 7.83 -29.77 18.64
CA LEU A 64 7.75 -28.32 18.78
C LEU A 64 6.30 -27.83 18.58
N PRO A 65 5.89 -26.73 19.25
CA PRO A 65 4.57 -26.14 19.06
C PRO A 65 4.39 -25.54 17.67
N GLU A 66 3.18 -25.66 17.14
CA GLU A 66 2.73 -25.07 15.89
C GLU A 66 1.54 -24.13 16.12
N MET A 67 1.23 -23.28 15.14
CA MET A 67 0.08 -22.39 15.24
C MET A 67 -1.25 -23.14 15.35
N ALA A 68 -1.33 -24.38 14.84
CA ALA A 68 -2.51 -25.23 14.93
C ALA A 68 -2.84 -25.66 16.38
N ASP A 69 -1.84 -25.62 17.28
CA ASP A 69 -2.02 -26.02 18.68
C ASP A 69 -2.69 -24.94 19.55
N ARG A 70 -2.87 -23.74 18.99
CA ARG A 70 -3.28 -22.56 19.76
C ARG A 70 -4.56 -22.77 20.56
N ASP A 71 -5.58 -23.39 19.97
CA ASP A 71 -6.84 -23.61 20.66
C ASP A 71 -6.75 -24.67 21.77
N SER A 72 -5.77 -25.57 21.68
CA SER A 72 -5.47 -26.59 22.69
C SER A 72 -4.54 -26.11 23.82
N LEU A 73 -4.02 -24.87 23.74
CA LEU A 73 -3.11 -24.28 24.73
C LEU A 73 -3.72 -23.03 25.42
N PRO A 74 -4.83 -23.19 26.16
CA PRO A 74 -5.57 -22.07 26.74
C PRO A 74 -4.78 -21.32 27.83
N TYR A 75 -3.89 -21.96 28.58
CA TYR A 75 -3.08 -21.27 29.59
C TYR A 75 -1.99 -20.41 28.94
N ILE A 76 -1.33 -20.88 27.88
CA ILE A 76 -0.40 -20.05 27.10
C ILE A 76 -1.11 -18.84 26.47
N ARG A 77 -2.34 -19.02 25.96
CA ARG A 77 -3.13 -17.89 25.46
C ARG A 77 -3.39 -16.84 26.54
N ARG A 78 -3.68 -17.27 27.77
CA ARG A 78 -3.86 -16.37 28.91
C ARG A 78 -2.55 -15.69 29.33
N ILE A 79 -1.41 -16.36 29.21
CA ILE A 79 -0.08 -15.74 29.40
C ILE A 79 0.13 -14.61 28.38
N VAL A 80 -0.19 -14.85 27.10
CA VAL A 80 -0.08 -13.82 26.05
C VAL A 80 -0.93 -12.59 26.38
N LYS A 81 -2.18 -12.78 26.82
CA LYS A 81 -3.05 -11.70 27.29
C LYS A 81 -2.44 -10.93 28.46
N GLU A 82 -1.91 -11.65 29.44
CA GLU A 82 -1.31 -11.03 30.63
C GLU A 82 -0.02 -10.26 30.30
N VAL A 83 0.79 -10.73 29.35
CA VAL A 83 1.98 -10.01 28.85
C VAL A 83 1.59 -8.66 28.26
N PHE A 84 0.51 -8.61 27.47
CA PHE A 84 0.04 -7.35 26.89
C PHE A 84 -0.54 -6.37 27.92
N ARG A 85 -1.06 -6.87 29.06
CA ARG A 85 -1.64 -6.07 30.14
C ARG A 85 -0.59 -5.56 31.13
N TRP A 86 0.23 -6.46 31.69
CA TRP A 86 1.04 -6.23 32.89
C TRP A 86 2.11 -5.15 32.71
N ARG A 87 2.98 -5.30 31.71
CA ARG A 87 4.05 -4.34 31.39
C ARG A 87 3.92 -3.88 29.95
N MET A 88 2.75 -3.33 29.64
CA MET A 88 2.41 -2.84 28.31
C MET A 88 3.49 -1.90 27.74
N VAL A 89 3.88 -2.15 26.49
CA VAL A 89 4.97 -1.46 25.79
C VAL A 89 4.67 0.02 25.56
N LEU A 90 3.43 0.37 25.20
CA LEU A 90 2.97 1.74 24.96
C LEU A 90 1.93 2.14 26.03
N PRO A 91 2.32 2.85 27.10
CA PRO A 91 1.42 3.22 28.18
C PRO A 91 0.34 4.24 27.78
N LEU A 92 0.64 5.06 26.78
CA LEU A 92 -0.26 6.05 26.21
C LEU A 92 -0.59 5.66 24.77
N ALA A 93 -1.87 5.75 24.40
CA ALA A 93 -2.31 5.55 23.04
C ALA A 93 -1.87 6.72 22.14
N LEU A 94 -1.99 6.53 20.82
CA LEU A 94 -1.66 7.60 19.87
C LEU A 94 -2.60 8.80 20.07
N PRO A 95 -2.09 10.05 20.04
CA PRO A 95 -2.92 11.23 20.18
C PRO A 95 -3.94 11.35 19.05
N HIS A 96 -5.19 11.67 19.41
CA HIS A 96 -6.28 11.95 18.49
C HIS A 96 -6.85 13.35 18.72
N ALA A 97 -7.21 14.07 17.65
CA ALA A 97 -7.84 15.38 17.75
C ALA A 97 -9.37 15.27 17.61
N CYS A 98 -10.13 15.93 18.47
CA CYS A 98 -11.59 16.05 18.30
C CYS A 98 -11.93 16.89 17.07
N ILE A 99 -12.80 16.37 16.19
CA ILE A 99 -13.20 17.05 14.94
C ILE A 99 -14.34 18.06 15.13
N GLN A 100 -15.03 17.96 16.25
CA GLN A 100 -16.12 18.83 16.69
C GLN A 100 -16.15 18.84 18.22
N ASP A 101 -16.89 19.78 18.80
CA ASP A 101 -17.14 19.81 20.23
C ASP A 101 -17.89 18.54 20.66
N ASP A 102 -17.51 17.98 21.80
CA ASP A 102 -18.11 16.77 22.37
C ASP A 102 -18.27 16.92 23.88
N THR A 103 -19.10 16.07 24.50
CA THR A 103 -19.26 16.01 25.95
C THR A 103 -19.24 14.56 26.41
N TYR A 104 -18.26 14.21 27.25
CA TYR A 104 -18.11 12.87 27.77
C TYR A 104 -18.11 12.88 29.29
N LYS A 105 -19.04 12.14 29.92
CA LYS A 105 -19.21 12.09 31.39
C LYS A 105 -19.29 13.48 32.06
N GLY A 106 -19.94 14.44 31.39
CA GLY A 106 -20.06 15.82 31.86
C GLY A 106 -18.85 16.72 31.56
N TYR A 107 -17.77 16.18 30.99
CA TYR A 107 -16.62 16.98 30.55
C TYR A 107 -16.82 17.46 29.13
N HIS A 108 -16.80 18.78 28.93
CA HIS A 108 -16.79 19.38 27.61
C HIS A 108 -15.40 19.25 26.96
N ILE A 109 -15.34 18.69 25.76
CA ILE A 109 -14.13 18.47 24.98
C ILE A 109 -14.25 19.31 23.70
N PRO A 110 -13.53 20.43 23.58
CA PRO A 110 -13.68 21.31 22.44
C PRO A 110 -13.09 20.70 21.17
N LYS A 111 -13.61 21.13 20.02
CA LYS A 111 -13.02 20.86 18.71
C LYS A 111 -11.54 21.23 18.71
N GLY A 112 -10.71 20.34 18.18
CA GLY A 112 -9.26 20.48 18.13
C GLY A 112 -8.52 20.01 19.38
N ALA A 113 -9.23 19.67 20.48
CA ALA A 113 -8.60 19.10 21.67
C ALA A 113 -7.88 17.78 21.34
N ILE A 114 -6.66 17.62 21.87
CA ILE A 114 -5.90 16.38 21.76
C ILE A 114 -6.28 15.45 22.91
N VAL A 115 -6.85 14.30 22.56
CA VAL A 115 -7.23 13.24 23.48
C VAL A 115 -6.23 12.09 23.37
N ILE A 116 -5.66 11.71 24.51
CA ILE A 116 -4.68 10.62 24.62
C ILE A 116 -5.25 9.59 25.59
N GLY A 117 -5.51 8.37 25.10
CA GLY A 117 -5.98 7.28 25.96
C GLY A 117 -4.87 6.79 26.89
N ASN A 118 -5.11 6.82 28.20
CA ASN A 118 -4.18 6.26 29.18
C ASN A 118 -4.39 4.75 29.32
N SER A 119 -3.88 4.00 28.33
CA SER A 119 -3.97 2.55 28.29
C SER A 119 -3.33 1.90 29.54
N TRP A 120 -2.29 2.50 30.14
CA TRP A 120 -1.67 1.97 31.35
C TRP A 120 -2.61 2.03 32.55
N ALA A 121 -3.26 3.18 32.79
CA ALA A 121 -4.21 3.32 33.88
C ALA A 121 -5.40 2.35 33.72
N ILE A 122 -5.86 2.14 32.47
CA ILE A 122 -6.92 1.17 32.19
C ILE A 122 -6.46 -0.26 32.52
N SER A 123 -5.28 -0.66 32.04
CA SER A 123 -4.70 -2.00 32.28
C SER A 123 -4.27 -2.26 33.73
N ASN A 124 -4.22 -1.21 34.57
CA ASN A 124 -3.84 -1.28 35.99
C ASN A 124 -4.97 -0.81 36.92
N ASN A 125 -6.21 -0.74 36.43
CA ASN A 125 -7.34 -0.42 37.27
C ASN A 125 -7.66 -1.61 38.21
N PRO A 126 -7.52 -1.48 39.54
CA PRO A 126 -7.79 -2.58 40.48
C PRO A 126 -9.26 -3.01 40.51
N ASP A 127 -10.19 -2.17 40.07
CA ASP A 127 -11.62 -2.52 39.96
C ASP A 127 -11.90 -3.50 38.81
N VAL A 128 -10.98 -3.58 37.84
CA VAL A 128 -11.09 -4.45 36.65
C VAL A 128 -10.11 -5.62 36.73
N TYR A 129 -8.88 -5.36 37.20
CA TYR A 129 -7.81 -6.33 37.31
C TYR A 129 -7.35 -6.46 38.76
N ILE A 130 -7.87 -7.45 39.48
CA ILE A 130 -7.48 -7.74 40.87
C ILE A 130 -5.96 -7.96 40.96
N ASP A 131 -5.29 -7.30 41.90
CA ASP A 131 -3.83 -7.29 42.02
C ASP A 131 -3.12 -7.00 40.68
N PRO A 132 -3.29 -5.78 40.12
CA PRO A 132 -2.83 -5.48 38.76
C PRO A 132 -1.31 -5.53 38.61
N ASP A 133 -0.55 -5.34 39.70
CA ASP A 133 0.91 -5.44 39.72
C ASP A 133 1.42 -6.88 39.70
N ARG A 134 0.59 -7.88 40.04
CA ARG A 134 0.97 -9.30 39.98
C ARG A 134 0.72 -9.83 38.57
N PHE A 135 1.74 -10.47 37.98
CA PHE A 135 1.58 -11.24 36.76
C PHE A 135 0.78 -12.51 37.07
N ASN A 136 -0.49 -12.54 36.65
CA ASN A 136 -1.39 -13.65 36.91
C ASN A 136 -2.24 -13.98 35.67
N PRO A 137 -1.85 -14.97 34.85
CA PRO A 137 -2.65 -15.41 33.70
C PRO A 137 -4.02 -15.99 34.07
N ASP A 138 -4.18 -16.56 35.27
CA ASP A 138 -5.45 -17.17 35.69
C ASP A 138 -6.57 -16.15 35.87
N ARG A 139 -6.28 -14.85 35.93
CA ARG A 139 -7.31 -13.80 35.92
C ARG A 139 -8.24 -13.88 34.71
N PHE A 140 -7.74 -14.38 33.58
CA PHE A 140 -8.51 -14.56 32.36
C PHE A 140 -9.27 -15.90 32.30
N LEU A 141 -9.36 -16.65 33.40
CA LEU A 141 -10.35 -17.72 33.55
C LEU A 141 -11.76 -17.16 33.59
N ASP A 142 -11.92 -16.03 34.29
CA ASP A 142 -13.16 -15.29 34.27
C ASP A 142 -13.28 -14.54 32.94
N LEU A 143 -14.26 -14.93 32.14
CA LEU A 143 -14.54 -14.33 30.83
C LEU A 143 -15.09 -12.90 30.96
N SER A 144 -15.48 -12.47 32.17
CA SER A 144 -15.87 -11.09 32.44
C SER A 144 -14.69 -10.11 32.42
N VAL A 145 -13.46 -10.62 32.65
CA VAL A 145 -12.25 -9.80 32.66
C VAL A 145 -11.89 -9.40 31.23
N PRO A 146 -11.92 -8.09 30.89
CA PRO A 146 -11.69 -7.64 29.53
C PRO A 146 -10.21 -7.72 29.15
N ASP A 147 -9.96 -7.91 27.85
CA ASP A 147 -8.60 -7.79 27.30
C ASP A 147 -8.10 -6.34 27.41
N ALA A 148 -6.80 -6.18 27.67
CA ALA A 148 -6.18 -4.88 27.79
C ALA A 148 -6.26 -4.11 26.44
N PRO A 149 -6.53 -2.79 26.45
CA PRO A 149 -6.61 -1.97 25.24
C PRO A 149 -5.22 -1.62 24.66
N THR A 150 -4.33 -2.61 24.60
CA THR A 150 -2.94 -2.49 24.14
C THR A 150 -2.84 -2.09 22.68
N PHE A 151 -3.84 -2.45 21.88
CA PHE A 151 -3.89 -2.22 20.45
C PHE A 151 -4.78 -1.03 20.07
N GLY A 152 -5.12 -0.14 21.00
CA GLY A 152 -5.95 1.04 20.73
C GLY A 152 -7.45 0.75 20.73
N TYR A 153 -8.24 1.72 20.26
CA TYR A 153 -9.69 1.78 20.54
C TYR A 153 -10.54 1.89 19.28
N GLY A 154 -11.69 1.23 19.29
CA GLY A 154 -12.75 1.38 18.28
C GLY A 154 -12.25 1.21 16.84
N ARG A 155 -12.72 2.07 15.92
CA ARG A 155 -12.38 2.01 14.48
C ARG A 155 -10.90 2.23 14.16
N ARG A 156 -10.10 2.68 15.14
CA ARG A 156 -8.65 2.93 15.00
C ARG A 156 -7.81 1.90 15.74
N SER A 157 -8.42 0.78 16.17
CA SER A 157 -7.68 -0.37 16.69
C SER A 157 -6.63 -0.84 15.69
N CYS A 158 -5.47 -1.21 16.20
CA CYS A 158 -4.31 -1.63 15.42
C CYS A 158 -4.66 -2.83 14.54
N PRO A 159 -4.50 -2.74 13.21
CA PRO A 159 -4.76 -3.87 12.31
C PRO A 159 -3.76 -5.02 12.50
N GLY A 160 -2.64 -4.78 13.19
CA GLY A 160 -1.60 -5.78 13.47
C GLY A 160 -1.82 -6.58 14.76
N SER A 161 -2.93 -6.39 15.50
CA SER A 161 -3.18 -7.06 16.78
C SER A 161 -3.10 -8.59 16.66
N HIS A 162 -3.76 -9.17 15.67
CA HIS A 162 -3.75 -10.61 15.42
C HIS A 162 -2.36 -11.14 15.08
N HIS A 163 -1.56 -10.36 14.33
CA HIS A 163 -0.18 -10.74 14.02
C HIS A 163 0.70 -10.71 15.27
N ALA A 164 0.56 -9.69 16.12
CA ALA A 164 1.31 -9.57 17.36
C ALA A 164 0.94 -10.70 18.34
N GLU A 165 -0.35 -11.00 18.49
CA GLU A 165 -0.83 -12.09 19.34
C GLU A 165 -0.35 -13.46 18.85
N ALA A 166 -0.47 -13.75 17.54
CA ALA A 166 0.02 -15.00 16.97
C ALA A 166 1.54 -15.15 17.08
N SER A 167 2.29 -14.07 16.82
CA SER A 167 3.76 -14.08 16.93
C SER A 167 4.21 -14.29 18.37
N LEU A 168 3.61 -13.59 19.32
CA LEU A 168 3.95 -13.75 20.74
C LEU A 168 3.55 -15.14 21.24
N PHE A 169 2.40 -15.67 20.81
CA PHE A 169 1.97 -17.02 21.14
C PHE A 169 3.00 -18.08 20.72
N ILE A 170 3.40 -18.11 19.44
CA ILE A 170 4.30 -19.16 18.96
C ILE A 170 5.70 -19.03 19.54
N VAL A 171 6.17 -17.79 19.77
CA VAL A 171 7.45 -17.53 20.44
C VAL A 171 7.39 -17.97 21.90
N ALA A 172 6.33 -17.64 22.63
CA ALA A 172 6.15 -18.04 24.02
C ALA A 172 6.09 -19.57 24.17
N ALA A 173 5.27 -20.23 23.34
CA ALA A 173 5.14 -21.68 23.35
C ALA A 173 6.47 -22.37 23.00
N GLY A 174 7.17 -21.90 21.96
CA GLY A 174 8.47 -22.45 21.56
C GLY A 174 9.54 -22.28 22.63
N LEU A 175 9.64 -21.09 23.24
CA LEU A 175 10.59 -20.84 24.33
C LEU A 175 10.32 -21.75 25.53
N LEU A 176 9.07 -21.89 25.96
CA LEU A 176 8.70 -22.76 27.09
C LEU A 176 8.87 -24.24 26.80
N ALA A 177 8.70 -24.65 25.54
CA ALA A 177 8.91 -26.03 25.12
C ALA A 177 10.39 -26.43 25.10
N MET A 178 11.31 -25.47 24.95
CA MET A 178 12.74 -25.72 24.79
C MET A 178 13.58 -25.33 26.00
N PHE A 179 13.16 -24.32 26.78
CA PHE A 179 14.01 -23.71 27.81
C PHE A 179 13.29 -23.55 29.15
N ASN A 180 14.06 -23.67 30.22
CA ASN A 180 13.78 -23.09 31.51
C ASN A 180 14.40 -21.69 31.56
N ILE A 181 13.61 -20.70 31.93
CA ILE A 181 13.99 -19.29 31.95
C ILE A 181 14.15 -18.88 33.40
N SER A 182 15.34 -18.40 33.76
CA SER A 182 15.67 -18.00 35.14
C SER A 182 16.47 -16.69 35.16
N PRO A 183 16.43 -15.94 36.27
CA PRO A 183 17.36 -14.81 36.46
C PRO A 183 18.81 -15.30 36.50
N GLU A 184 19.74 -14.43 36.13
CA GLU A 184 21.16 -14.65 36.39
C GLU A 184 21.44 -14.86 37.88
N GLU A 185 22.43 -15.68 38.18
CA GLU A 185 22.90 -15.98 39.53
C GLU A 185 24.05 -15.04 39.90
N ASP A 186 24.13 -14.60 41.17
CA ASP A 186 25.27 -13.85 41.69
C ASP A 186 26.51 -14.75 41.88
N ASP A 187 27.63 -14.18 42.31
CA ASP A 187 28.88 -14.91 42.56
C ASP A 187 28.72 -16.04 43.62
N ASN A 188 27.63 -16.02 44.39
CA ASN A 188 27.30 -17.02 45.41
C ASN A 188 26.25 -18.03 44.91
N GLY A 189 25.86 -18.01 43.63
CA GLY A 189 24.88 -18.91 43.04
C GLY A 189 23.43 -18.57 43.38
N LYS A 190 23.15 -17.37 43.93
CA LYS A 190 21.79 -16.94 44.28
C LYS A 190 21.15 -16.14 43.13
N PRO A 191 19.87 -16.37 42.81
CA PRO A 191 19.13 -15.56 41.83
C PRO A 191 19.23 -14.05 42.11
N ILE A 192 19.72 -13.28 41.13
CA ILE A 192 19.71 -11.82 41.18
C ILE A 192 18.27 -11.33 41.01
N LEU A 193 17.79 -10.55 41.97
CA LEU A 193 16.43 -10.04 41.96
C LEU A 193 16.21 -9.12 40.74
N LEU A 194 15.33 -9.54 39.85
CA LEU A 194 14.89 -8.72 38.71
C LEU A 194 13.98 -7.61 39.21
N LYS A 195 14.46 -6.36 39.12
CA LYS A 195 13.65 -5.17 39.37
C LYS A 195 13.28 -4.51 38.05
N PRO A 196 12.01 -4.56 37.60
CA PRO A 196 11.58 -3.83 36.43
C PRO A 196 11.51 -2.33 36.78
N GLU A 197 12.56 -1.57 36.45
CA GLU A 197 12.56 -0.11 36.63
C GLU A 197 11.82 0.59 35.49
N MET A 198 10.95 1.54 35.84
CA MET A 198 10.24 2.39 34.88
C MET A 198 10.95 3.75 34.80
N ARG A 199 11.44 4.14 33.62
CA ARG A 199 11.88 5.52 33.37
C ARG A 199 10.74 6.32 32.74
N LEU A 200 10.39 7.43 33.37
CA LEU A 200 9.25 8.28 32.98
C LEU A 200 9.44 9.02 31.63
N ASN A 201 10.66 9.03 31.08
CA ASN A 201 11.04 9.90 29.96
C ASN A 201 11.07 9.19 28.59
N GLU A 202 10.55 7.96 28.49
CA GLU A 202 10.55 7.19 27.24
C GLU A 202 9.12 6.88 26.79
N ALA A 203 8.81 7.20 25.53
CA ALA A 203 7.49 6.91 24.92
C ALA A 203 7.20 5.40 24.80
N VAL A 204 8.23 4.57 24.94
CA VAL A 204 8.20 3.11 24.91
C VAL A 204 8.75 2.62 26.24
N ARG A 205 8.04 1.71 26.93
CA ARG A 205 8.56 1.07 28.13
C ARG A 205 9.65 0.07 27.75
N TYR A 206 10.90 0.42 28.02
CA TYR A 206 11.99 -0.55 28.03
C TYR A 206 12.18 -1.06 29.46
N ILE A 207 12.07 -2.38 29.61
CA ILE A 207 12.49 -3.02 30.85
C ILE A 207 13.99 -3.24 30.73
N ARG A 208 14.77 -2.54 31.56
CA ARG A 208 16.13 -2.97 31.89
C ARG A 208 16.04 -3.83 33.14
N SER A 209 16.65 -5.02 33.09
CA SER A 209 17.03 -5.76 34.28
C SER A 209 18.47 -5.41 34.63
N ASN A 210 18.78 -5.32 35.92
CA ASN A 210 20.16 -5.13 36.41
C ASN A 210 21.01 -6.41 36.29
N ALA A 211 20.46 -7.45 35.68
CA ALA A 211 21.01 -8.79 35.58
C ALA A 211 20.61 -9.42 34.24
N GLY A 212 21.44 -10.33 33.71
CA GLY A 212 21.08 -11.15 32.56
C GLY A 212 19.94 -12.12 32.89
N LEU A 213 19.38 -12.73 31.83
CA LEU A 213 18.47 -13.87 31.95
C LEU A 213 19.16 -15.11 31.42
N LEU A 214 18.97 -16.24 32.09
CA LEU A 214 19.51 -17.53 31.69
C LEU A 214 18.42 -18.34 30.99
N LEU A 215 18.76 -18.92 29.84
CA LEU A 215 17.97 -19.95 29.17
C LEU A 215 18.70 -21.28 29.32
N ASP A 216 18.09 -22.17 30.08
CA ASP A 216 18.59 -23.52 30.33
C ASP A 216 17.80 -24.51 29.48
N PRO A 217 18.41 -25.21 28.51
CA PRO A 217 17.64 -26.13 27.66
C PRO A 217 17.02 -27.29 28.46
N LYS A 218 15.73 -27.56 28.25
CA LYS A 218 14.99 -28.66 28.88
C LYS A 218 15.30 -30.02 28.25
N ASP A 219 15.41 -30.06 26.92
CA ASP A 219 15.50 -31.31 26.16
C ASP A 219 16.44 -31.17 24.96
N THR A 220 17.53 -31.93 24.99
CA THR A 220 18.52 -31.98 23.91
C THR A 220 17.96 -32.59 22.63
N SER A 221 16.99 -33.51 22.71
CA SER A 221 16.43 -34.17 21.54
C SER A 221 15.68 -33.20 20.62
N LYS A 222 15.06 -32.17 21.20
CA LYS A 222 14.39 -31.07 20.47
C LYS A 222 15.38 -30.07 19.87
N LEU A 223 16.55 -29.90 20.48
CA LEU A 223 17.62 -29.02 19.97
C LEU A 223 18.41 -29.67 18.82
N PHE A 224 18.67 -30.97 18.90
CA PHE A 224 19.49 -31.72 17.92
C PHE A 224 18.69 -32.34 16.77
N GLY A 225 17.36 -32.16 16.71
CA GLY A 225 16.53 -32.50 15.55
C GLY A 225 16.85 -31.69 14.28
N ILE A 226 17.69 -30.65 14.41
CA ILE A 226 18.25 -29.87 13.31
C ILE A 226 19.61 -30.48 12.92
N GLY A 227 19.56 -31.61 12.21
CA GLY A 227 20.67 -32.19 11.44
C GLY A 227 21.84 -32.81 12.22
N GLN A 228 21.92 -34.14 12.22
CA GLN A 228 23.10 -34.91 11.76
C GLN A 228 22.94 -36.42 12.06
N SER A 229 22.91 -37.25 11.02
CA SER A 229 23.29 -38.66 11.11
C SER A 229 24.79 -38.75 11.39
N ARG A 230 25.17 -39.36 12.52
CA ARG A 230 26.58 -39.59 12.88
C ARG A 230 27.12 -40.88 12.28
N SER A 231 28.29 -40.82 11.64
CA SER A 231 29.21 -41.96 11.55
C SER A 231 30.62 -41.51 11.95
N ARG A 232 31.29 -42.34 12.77
CA ARG A 232 32.65 -42.15 13.27
C ARG A 232 33.69 -42.32 12.16
N VAL A 233 34.69 -41.43 12.10
CA VAL A 233 36.06 -41.78 11.72
C VAL A 233 37.04 -40.96 12.58
N THR A 234 38.16 -41.58 12.90
CA THR A 234 39.25 -41.23 13.82
C THR A 234 40.19 -40.12 13.32
N GLY A 235 40.73 -39.33 14.26
CA GLY A 235 42.06 -38.70 14.15
C GLY A 235 42.12 -37.25 13.63
N ASP A 236 42.50 -36.35 14.55
CA ASP A 236 43.23 -35.07 14.41
C ASP A 236 42.78 -33.94 13.45
N LEU A 237 42.87 -32.72 14.02
CA LEU A 237 42.76 -31.36 13.46
C LEU A 237 41.36 -30.86 13.04
N TRP A 238 40.85 -29.92 13.85
CA TRP A 238 39.63 -29.17 13.61
C TRP A 238 39.83 -28.13 12.52
N GLN A 239 39.39 -28.45 11.31
CA GLN A 239 39.16 -27.49 10.25
C GLN A 239 37.68 -27.58 9.86
N THR A 240 36.92 -26.52 10.09
CA THR A 240 35.56 -26.36 9.54
C THR A 240 35.68 -26.19 8.04
N THR A 241 35.80 -27.30 7.31
CA THR A 241 35.51 -27.35 5.88
C THR A 241 33.98 -27.47 5.73
N MET A 242 33.32 -26.35 5.41
CA MET A 242 31.98 -26.39 4.84
C MET A 242 32.06 -27.15 3.51
N ASP A 243 31.39 -28.29 3.45
CA ASP A 243 31.25 -29.07 2.23
C ASP A 243 30.23 -28.36 1.31
N TYR A 244 30.72 -27.91 0.15
CA TYR A 244 29.97 -27.20 -0.89
C TYR A 244 29.33 -28.17 -1.90
N GLN A 245 28.98 -29.38 -1.51
CA GLN A 245 28.35 -30.36 -2.40
C GLN A 245 26.83 -30.45 -2.20
N ASN A 246 26.10 -29.65 -3.01
CA ASN A 246 24.76 -29.87 -3.58
C ASN A 246 24.00 -28.55 -3.86
N ARG A 247 24.52 -27.76 -4.81
CA ARG A 247 23.75 -26.77 -5.58
C ARG A 247 23.32 -27.39 -6.91
N VAL A 248 22.16 -26.98 -7.43
CA VAL A 248 21.65 -27.48 -8.72
C VAL A 248 22.69 -27.22 -9.83
N GLY A 249 23.21 -28.32 -10.39
CA GLY A 249 24.38 -28.42 -11.29
C GLY A 249 25.22 -29.70 -11.13
N SER A 250 25.04 -30.51 -10.08
CA SER A 250 25.81 -31.75 -9.84
C SER A 250 25.16 -33.04 -10.36
N LYS A 251 26.00 -34.04 -10.73
CA LYS A 251 25.64 -35.34 -11.32
C LYS A 251 25.07 -36.35 -10.30
N PHE A 252 24.42 -37.37 -10.87
CA PHE A 252 23.51 -38.34 -10.26
C PHE A 252 24.10 -39.23 -9.16
N GLY A 253 23.36 -39.38 -8.06
CA GLY A 253 23.53 -40.45 -7.07
C GLY A 253 23.61 -39.97 -5.62
N GLY A 254 22.47 -39.64 -5.01
CA GLY A 254 22.33 -39.57 -3.54
C GLY A 254 21.93 -38.20 -2.98
N GLY A 255 20.63 -37.91 -2.92
CA GLY A 255 20.08 -36.78 -2.18
C GLY A 255 18.55 -36.85 -2.13
N GLY A 256 17.99 -36.91 -0.92
CA GLY A 256 16.55 -37.06 -0.68
C GLY A 256 15.71 -35.87 -1.13
N VAL A 257 14.38 -36.07 -1.20
CA VAL A 257 13.40 -35.11 -1.72
C VAL A 257 13.36 -33.84 -0.87
N ALA A 258 13.45 -32.67 -1.50
CA ALA A 258 13.33 -31.36 -0.85
C ALA A 258 12.05 -31.28 -0.01
N GLY A 259 12.15 -30.71 1.20
CA GLY A 259 11.00 -30.51 2.07
C GLY A 259 9.99 -29.53 1.45
N ALA A 260 8.71 -29.62 1.84
CA ALA A 260 7.65 -28.76 1.31
C ALA A 260 7.93 -27.25 1.53
N SER A 261 8.65 -26.90 2.61
CA SER A 261 9.07 -25.53 2.89
C SER A 261 10.06 -25.00 1.83
N GLU A 262 11.11 -25.78 1.55
CA GLU A 262 12.17 -25.40 0.61
C GLU A 262 11.66 -25.35 -0.83
N ALA A 263 10.83 -26.32 -1.22
CA ALA A 263 10.17 -26.32 -2.54
C ALA A 263 9.23 -25.12 -2.71
N ASN A 264 8.58 -24.65 -1.64
CA ASN A 264 7.74 -23.46 -1.69
C ASN A 264 8.56 -22.15 -1.78
N VAL A 265 9.73 -22.10 -1.13
CA VAL A 265 10.65 -20.96 -1.25
C VAL A 265 11.20 -20.86 -2.68
N ASP A 266 11.72 -21.97 -3.22
CA ASP A 266 12.25 -22.02 -4.59
C ASP A 266 11.16 -21.70 -5.63
N ARG A 267 9.95 -22.23 -5.45
CA ARG A 267 8.80 -21.90 -6.31
C ARG A 267 8.47 -20.41 -6.28
N ARG A 268 8.47 -19.78 -5.10
CA ARG A 268 8.21 -18.33 -4.97
C ARG A 268 9.30 -17.51 -5.64
N GLU A 269 10.56 -17.90 -5.49
CA GLU A 269 11.69 -17.20 -6.10
C GLU A 269 11.71 -17.33 -7.63
N ARG A 270 11.36 -18.51 -8.14
CA ARG A 270 11.23 -18.77 -9.57
C ARG A 270 10.06 -18.01 -10.20
N LEU A 271 8.89 -17.97 -9.55
CA LEU A 271 7.75 -17.16 -9.98
C LEU A 271 8.10 -15.67 -10.00
N ARG A 272 8.87 -15.19 -9.03
CA ARG A 272 9.35 -13.80 -8.98
C ARG A 272 10.26 -13.47 -10.17
N LYS A 273 11.19 -14.37 -10.55
CA LYS A 273 12.07 -14.17 -11.72
C LYS A 273 11.29 -14.13 -13.04
N LEU A 274 10.36 -15.07 -13.24
CA LEU A 274 9.50 -15.10 -14.44
C LEU A 274 8.62 -13.84 -14.56
N ALA A 275 8.16 -13.30 -13.42
CA ALA A 275 7.35 -12.08 -13.42
C ALA A 275 8.18 -10.81 -13.72
N LEU A 276 9.46 -10.79 -13.36
CA LEU A 276 10.41 -9.72 -13.72
C LEU A 276 10.76 -9.73 -15.21
N GLU A 277 10.77 -10.90 -15.85
CA GLU A 277 11.02 -11.02 -17.30
C GLU A 277 9.82 -10.57 -18.16
N THR A 278 8.60 -10.60 -17.61
CA THR A 278 7.37 -10.32 -18.36
C THR A 278 6.82 -8.91 -18.16
N ILE A 279 7.22 -8.21 -17.10
CA ILE A 279 6.72 -6.88 -16.76
C ILE A 279 7.85 -5.86 -16.89
N ASP A 280 7.71 -4.97 -17.87
CA ASP A 280 8.59 -3.83 -18.05
C ASP A 280 8.24 -2.72 -17.05
N LEU A 281 8.99 -2.62 -15.95
CA LEU A 281 8.74 -1.67 -14.86
C LEU A 281 8.80 -0.21 -15.33
N ALA A 282 9.52 0.10 -16.42
CA ALA A 282 9.61 1.48 -16.93
C ALA A 282 8.29 1.99 -17.50
N LYS A 283 7.35 1.08 -17.83
CA LYS A 283 6.01 1.42 -18.36
C LYS A 283 4.97 1.63 -17.27
N ASP A 284 5.27 1.33 -16.02
CA ASP A 284 4.35 1.55 -14.92
C ASP A 284 4.27 3.05 -14.59
N PRO A 285 3.10 3.71 -14.76
CA PRO A 285 2.98 5.15 -14.50
C PRO A 285 3.06 5.51 -13.00
N TYR A 286 3.05 4.53 -12.10
CA TYR A 286 3.04 4.74 -10.66
C TYR A 286 4.39 4.51 -9.97
N ILE A 287 5.41 4.03 -10.70
CA ILE A 287 6.75 3.83 -10.15
C ILE A 287 7.52 5.15 -10.11
N LEU A 288 8.19 5.42 -9.00
CA LEU A 288 9.12 6.54 -8.90
C LEU A 288 10.37 6.09 -8.12
N ARG A 289 11.53 6.64 -8.48
CA ARG A 289 12.77 6.47 -7.70
C ARG A 289 12.99 7.72 -6.88
N ASN A 290 13.02 7.58 -5.57
CA ASN A 290 13.32 8.71 -4.69
C ASN A 290 14.81 9.08 -4.78
N HIS A 291 15.19 10.22 -4.18
CA HIS A 291 16.56 10.71 -4.13
C HIS A 291 17.54 9.77 -3.40
N LEU A 292 17.03 8.80 -2.63
CA LEU A 292 17.81 7.78 -1.93
C LEU A 292 17.91 6.47 -2.73
N GLY A 293 17.41 6.44 -3.97
CA GLY A 293 17.44 5.27 -4.85
C GLY A 293 16.44 4.16 -4.50
N SER A 294 15.58 4.36 -3.49
CA SER A 294 14.49 3.44 -3.17
C SER A 294 13.30 3.64 -4.13
N LEU A 295 12.58 2.56 -4.40
CA LEU A 295 11.40 2.60 -5.28
C LEU A 295 10.17 2.96 -4.47
N GLU A 296 9.37 3.88 -4.95
CA GLU A 296 8.10 4.24 -4.33
C GLU A 296 6.94 4.01 -5.30
N CYS A 297 5.82 3.52 -4.77
CA CYS A 297 4.57 3.44 -5.50
C CYS A 297 3.74 4.68 -5.20
N ARG A 298 3.61 5.59 -6.18
CA ARG A 298 2.85 6.84 -6.03
C ARG A 298 1.37 6.62 -5.76
N LEU A 299 0.80 5.51 -6.22
CA LEU A 299 -0.60 5.16 -5.99
C LEU A 299 -0.87 4.75 -4.54
N CYS A 300 0.07 4.05 -3.90
CA CYS A 300 -0.10 3.48 -2.57
C CYS A 300 0.71 4.18 -1.47
N LEU A 301 1.62 5.09 -1.84
CA LEU A 301 2.58 5.74 -0.96
C LEU A 301 3.39 4.72 -0.16
N THR A 302 3.87 3.68 -0.83
CA THR A 302 4.69 2.61 -0.23
C THR A 302 6.11 2.66 -0.77
N LEU A 303 7.07 2.45 0.12
CA LEU A 303 8.50 2.36 -0.21
C LEU A 303 8.90 0.89 -0.36
N HIS A 304 9.74 0.62 -1.36
CA HIS A 304 10.22 -0.70 -1.74
C HIS A 304 11.74 -0.64 -1.89
N THR A 305 12.41 -1.58 -1.23
CA THR A 305 13.88 -1.68 -1.23
C THR A 305 14.44 -2.24 -2.53
N ASN A 306 13.65 -3.02 -3.27
CA ASN A 306 14.06 -3.64 -4.52
C ASN A 306 12.88 -3.79 -5.50
N GLU A 307 13.19 -3.96 -6.79
CA GLU A 307 12.21 -4.04 -7.88
C GLU A 307 11.23 -5.20 -7.70
N GLY A 308 11.69 -6.34 -7.17
CA GLY A 308 10.78 -7.47 -6.91
C GLY A 308 9.83 -7.25 -5.72
N SER A 309 10.21 -6.46 -4.71
CA SER A 309 9.30 -6.02 -3.64
C SER A 309 8.24 -5.06 -4.18
N TYR A 310 8.65 -4.18 -5.10
CA TYR A 310 7.72 -3.32 -5.83
C TYR A 310 6.74 -4.13 -6.69
N LEU A 311 7.24 -5.12 -7.44
CA LEU A 311 6.42 -5.96 -8.32
C LEU A 311 5.45 -6.88 -7.55
N ALA A 312 5.88 -7.43 -6.42
CA ALA A 312 4.99 -8.16 -5.52
C ALA A 312 3.91 -7.25 -4.92
N HIS A 313 4.23 -5.97 -4.68
CA HIS A 313 3.28 -4.99 -4.23
C HIS A 313 2.24 -4.61 -5.30
N THR A 314 2.65 -4.40 -6.55
CA THR A 314 1.73 -4.04 -7.64
C THR A 314 0.71 -5.14 -7.95
N GLN A 315 1.13 -6.41 -7.82
CA GLN A 315 0.24 -7.57 -7.92
C GLN A 315 -0.60 -7.80 -6.65
N GLY A 316 -0.35 -7.06 -5.57
CA GLY A 316 -1.05 -7.20 -4.30
C GLY A 316 -2.47 -6.61 -4.33
N LYS A 317 -3.39 -7.25 -3.58
CA LYS A 317 -4.81 -6.83 -3.47
C LYS A 317 -4.98 -5.37 -3.07
N LYS A 318 -4.11 -4.84 -2.20
CA LYS A 318 -4.13 -3.43 -1.77
C LYS A 318 -3.87 -2.47 -2.93
N HIS A 319 -2.85 -2.74 -3.74
CA HIS A 319 -2.51 -1.92 -4.90
C HIS A 319 -3.64 -1.94 -5.92
N GLN A 320 -4.15 -3.13 -6.24
CA GLN A 320 -5.29 -3.31 -7.17
C GLN A 320 -6.55 -2.58 -6.70
N THR A 321 -6.85 -2.62 -5.40
CA THR A 321 -8.01 -1.90 -4.84
C THR A 321 -7.83 -0.38 -4.92
N ASN A 322 -6.62 0.13 -4.67
CA ASN A 322 -6.32 1.55 -4.80
C ASN A 322 -6.38 2.02 -6.25
N LEU A 323 -5.95 1.17 -7.20
CA LEU A 323 -6.03 1.44 -8.63
C LEU A 323 -7.50 1.59 -9.06
N ALA A 324 -8.36 0.65 -8.66
CA ALA A 324 -9.79 0.73 -8.92
C ALA A 324 -10.43 1.97 -8.29
N ARG A 325 -10.05 2.34 -7.05
CA ARG A 325 -10.53 3.56 -6.39
C ARG A 325 -10.08 4.83 -7.11
N ARG A 326 -8.86 4.85 -7.63
CA ARG A 326 -8.35 5.99 -8.40
C ARG A 326 -9.11 6.13 -9.71
N ALA A 327 -9.28 5.02 -10.45
CA ALA A 327 -10.08 4.99 -11.67
C ALA A 327 -11.52 5.48 -11.45
N ALA A 328 -12.17 5.05 -10.36
CA ALA A 328 -13.52 5.51 -10.01
C ALA A 328 -13.58 7.02 -9.68
N ARG A 329 -12.55 7.55 -9.00
CA ARG A 329 -12.44 8.99 -8.71
C ARG A 329 -12.22 9.79 -9.99
N ASP A 330 -11.28 9.37 -10.83
CA ASP A 330 -10.97 10.04 -12.09
C ASP A 330 -12.19 10.00 -13.03
N ALA A 331 -12.96 8.91 -13.06
CA ALA A 331 -14.24 8.83 -13.77
C ALA A 331 -15.29 9.81 -13.24
N LYS A 332 -15.38 9.96 -11.91
CA LYS A 332 -16.30 10.92 -11.26
C LYS A 332 -15.87 12.38 -11.50
N GLU A 333 -14.58 12.66 -11.50
CA GLU A 333 -14.03 13.98 -11.80
C GLU A 333 -14.22 14.34 -13.28
N THR A 334 -14.06 13.37 -14.18
CA THR A 334 -14.39 13.48 -15.60
C THR A 334 -15.89 13.70 -15.86
N GLN A 335 -16.76 13.25 -14.95
CA GLN A 335 -18.20 13.55 -15.01
C GLN A 335 -18.56 14.95 -14.48
N LEU A 336 -17.72 15.54 -13.62
CA LEU A 336 -17.92 16.87 -13.02
C LEU A 336 -17.37 18.01 -13.89
N ILE A 337 -16.34 17.72 -14.68
CA ILE A 337 -15.95 18.55 -15.82
C ILE A 337 -16.93 18.15 -16.93
N THR A 338 -17.81 19.05 -17.36
CA THR A 338 -18.73 18.82 -18.49
C THR A 338 -17.94 18.68 -19.80
N ALA A 339 -17.17 17.61 -19.93
CA ALA A 339 -16.65 17.12 -21.19
C ALA A 339 -17.68 16.10 -21.69
N PRO A 340 -18.10 16.18 -22.96
CA PRO A 340 -18.90 15.11 -23.54
C PRO A 340 -18.16 13.79 -23.33
N ALA A 341 -18.89 12.74 -22.97
CA ALA A 341 -18.37 11.39 -22.75
C ALA A 341 -17.25 11.07 -23.75
N PRO A 342 -16.15 10.41 -23.35
CA PRO A 342 -15.10 10.05 -24.30
C PRO A 342 -15.80 9.31 -25.43
N ALA A 343 -15.78 9.92 -26.63
CA ALA A 343 -16.41 9.36 -27.80
C ALA A 343 -15.97 7.90 -27.85
N ALA A 344 -16.93 6.97 -27.79
CA ALA A 344 -16.69 5.53 -27.89
C ALA A 344 -15.60 5.35 -28.93
N SER A 345 -14.49 4.68 -28.57
CA SER A 345 -13.26 4.66 -29.37
C SER A 345 -13.60 4.20 -30.78
N VAL A 346 -13.90 5.17 -31.66
CA VAL A 346 -14.26 4.89 -33.03
C VAL A 346 -12.98 4.32 -33.60
N PRO A 347 -12.98 3.06 -34.07
CA PRO A 347 -11.78 2.46 -34.62
C PRO A 347 -11.23 3.43 -35.67
N ARG A 348 -9.99 3.89 -35.47
CA ARG A 348 -9.36 4.84 -36.39
C ARG A 348 -9.24 4.13 -37.72
N LYS A 349 -10.15 4.43 -38.64
CA LYS A 349 -10.12 3.89 -40.00
C LYS A 349 -8.87 4.45 -40.67
N MET A 350 -7.87 3.60 -40.87
CA MET A 350 -6.68 3.94 -41.64
C MET A 350 -7.02 3.80 -43.12
N PHE A 351 -7.06 4.92 -43.84
CA PHE A 351 -7.20 4.95 -45.28
C PHE A 351 -6.10 5.81 -45.89
N ILE A 352 -5.73 5.49 -47.13
CA ILE A 352 -4.75 6.24 -47.91
C ILE A 352 -5.42 7.53 -48.36
N LYS A 353 -4.84 8.69 -48.02
CA LYS A 353 -5.38 9.99 -48.39
C LYS A 353 -4.97 10.37 -49.80
N ILE A 354 -5.91 10.83 -50.61
CA ILE A 354 -5.69 11.13 -52.05
C ILE A 354 -5.14 12.56 -52.26
N GLY A 355 -5.09 13.38 -51.21
CA GLY A 355 -4.53 14.74 -51.21
C GLY A 355 -5.56 15.81 -50.84
N ARG A 356 -5.26 17.07 -51.17
CA ARG A 356 -6.10 18.23 -50.84
C ARG A 356 -7.17 18.46 -51.91
N PRO A 357 -8.44 18.67 -51.54
CA PRO A 357 -9.51 18.96 -52.50
C PRO A 357 -9.43 20.39 -53.04
N GLY A 358 -9.98 20.59 -54.24
CA GLY A 358 -10.14 21.93 -54.82
C GLY A 358 -11.25 22.71 -54.11
N TYR A 359 -11.06 24.02 -53.92
CA TYR A 359 -12.04 24.86 -53.25
C TYR A 359 -12.14 26.25 -53.87
N ARG A 360 -13.30 26.89 -53.74
CA ARG A 360 -13.57 28.28 -54.10
C ARG A 360 -14.17 29.00 -52.90
N VAL A 361 -13.62 30.15 -52.56
CA VAL A 361 -14.07 30.99 -51.44
C VAL A 361 -14.56 32.32 -52.00
N THR A 362 -15.80 32.68 -51.68
CA THR A 362 -16.43 33.94 -52.10
C THR A 362 -16.82 34.71 -50.84
N LYS A 363 -16.42 35.98 -50.75
CA LYS A 363 -16.87 36.86 -49.66
C LYS A 363 -18.30 37.30 -49.97
N VAL A 364 -19.20 37.13 -49.01
CA VAL A 364 -20.60 37.53 -49.13
C VAL A 364 -20.83 38.75 -48.25
N ARG A 365 -21.58 39.72 -48.75
CA ARG A 365 -21.97 40.92 -48.02
C ARG A 365 -23.45 41.15 -48.25
N ASP A 366 -24.20 41.37 -47.17
CA ASP A 366 -25.61 41.74 -47.26
C ASP A 366 -25.76 43.27 -47.21
N PRO A 367 -26.23 43.93 -48.29
CA PRO A 367 -26.41 45.36 -48.33
C PRO A 367 -27.70 45.84 -47.61
N LEU A 368 -28.70 44.99 -47.38
CA LEU A 368 -30.02 45.42 -46.87
C LEU A 368 -29.99 45.75 -45.37
N MET A 369 -29.23 44.99 -44.59
CA MET A 369 -29.02 45.24 -43.15
C MET A 369 -28.15 46.48 -42.87
N ALA A 370 -27.34 46.93 -43.84
CA ALA A 370 -26.58 48.18 -43.72
C ALA A 370 -27.50 49.42 -43.74
N ALA A 371 -28.67 49.33 -44.39
CA ALA A 371 -29.64 50.43 -44.45
C ALA A 371 -30.58 50.48 -43.24
N ALA A 372 -30.93 49.32 -42.66
CA ALA A 372 -31.87 49.23 -41.53
C ALA A 372 -31.26 49.65 -40.17
N ALA A 373 -29.94 49.52 -40.01
CA ALA A 373 -29.25 49.70 -38.73
C ALA A 373 -28.50 51.03 -38.62
N GLY A 374 -29.03 52.15 -39.13
CA GLY A 374 -28.59 53.53 -38.83
C GLY A 374 -27.10 53.75 -38.51
N GLY A 375 -26.18 53.24 -39.35
CA GLY A 375 -24.73 53.33 -39.16
C GLY A 375 -23.99 52.04 -38.78
N GLY A 376 -24.68 50.91 -38.61
CA GLY A 376 -24.08 49.58 -38.45
C GLY A 376 -23.56 49.04 -39.79
N GLY A 377 -22.29 48.68 -39.85
CA GLY A 377 -21.66 48.17 -41.08
C GLY A 377 -22.38 46.95 -41.68
N ALA A 378 -22.29 46.80 -43.01
CA ALA A 378 -22.86 45.67 -43.74
C ALA A 378 -22.44 44.32 -43.12
N LYS A 379 -23.39 43.39 -42.98
CA LYS A 379 -23.06 42.04 -42.51
C LYS A 379 -22.13 41.38 -43.52
N GLU A 380 -20.99 40.91 -43.04
CA GLU A 380 -19.98 40.23 -43.84
C GLU A 380 -19.98 38.73 -43.53
N GLY A 381 -19.71 37.91 -44.53
CA GLY A 381 -19.60 36.48 -44.41
C GLY A 381 -18.79 35.85 -45.53
N MET A 382 -18.77 34.53 -45.55
CA MET A 382 -18.03 33.76 -46.55
C MET A 382 -18.86 32.57 -47.02
N MET A 383 -18.88 32.37 -48.32
CA MET A 383 -19.37 31.17 -48.98
C MET A 383 -18.18 30.34 -49.45
N VAL A 384 -18.14 29.07 -49.08
CA VAL A 384 -17.08 28.13 -49.44
C VAL A 384 -17.71 26.98 -50.22
N GLN A 385 -17.11 26.69 -51.37
CA GLN A 385 -17.48 25.58 -52.23
C GLN A 385 -16.28 24.66 -52.35
N VAL A 386 -16.42 23.40 -51.96
CA VAL A 386 -15.36 22.38 -52.00
C VAL A 386 -15.75 21.31 -53.01
N HIS A 387 -14.88 21.06 -53.98
CA HIS A 387 -15.09 20.09 -55.05
C HIS A 387 -14.41 18.76 -54.69
N LEU A 388 -15.20 17.68 -54.59
CA LEU A 388 -14.82 16.38 -54.03
C LEU A 388 -15.15 15.21 -54.99
N PRO A 389 -14.57 15.15 -56.20
CA PRO A 389 -14.98 14.19 -57.24
C PRO A 389 -14.78 12.72 -56.86
N GLN A 390 -13.80 12.40 -56.01
CA GLN A 390 -13.46 11.02 -55.60
C GLN A 390 -13.88 10.71 -54.15
N ILE A 391 -14.98 11.30 -53.68
CA ILE A 391 -15.52 11.00 -52.34
C ILE A 391 -16.03 9.56 -52.25
N LYS A 392 -15.84 8.93 -51.10
CA LYS A 392 -16.34 7.57 -50.85
C LYS A 392 -17.88 7.54 -50.85
N GLU A 393 -18.46 6.49 -51.43
CA GLU A 393 -19.91 6.27 -51.43
C GLU A 393 -20.48 6.20 -50.00
N GLY A 394 -21.58 6.92 -49.76
CA GLY A 394 -22.24 7.00 -48.46
C GLY A 394 -21.59 7.95 -47.43
N VAL A 395 -20.52 8.66 -47.78
CA VAL A 395 -19.87 9.65 -46.89
C VAL A 395 -20.35 11.06 -47.22
N ILE A 396 -20.85 11.78 -46.21
CA ILE A 396 -21.24 13.19 -46.33
C ILE A 396 -20.13 14.07 -45.72
N PRO A 397 -19.62 15.08 -46.44
CA PRO A 397 -18.64 16.02 -45.91
C PRO A 397 -19.15 16.75 -44.67
N ARG A 398 -18.26 17.02 -43.72
CA ARG A 398 -18.59 17.75 -42.49
C ARG A 398 -17.70 18.97 -42.32
N ARG A 399 -18.27 20.03 -41.75
CA ARG A 399 -17.54 21.24 -41.33
C ARG A 399 -17.59 21.43 -39.83
N ARG A 400 -16.56 22.04 -39.27
CA ARG A 400 -16.49 22.44 -37.86
C ARG A 400 -15.65 23.71 -37.69
N PHE A 401 -16.10 24.62 -36.84
CA PHE A 401 -15.28 25.72 -36.35
C PHE A 401 -14.44 25.25 -35.16
N MET A 402 -13.16 25.59 -35.19
CA MET A 402 -12.15 25.20 -34.21
C MET A 402 -11.45 26.43 -33.68
N SER A 403 -11.22 26.47 -32.36
CA SER A 403 -10.47 27.56 -31.74
C SER A 403 -8.98 27.48 -32.09
N ALA A 404 -8.25 28.61 -32.02
CA ALA A 404 -6.81 28.63 -32.30
C ALA A 404 -5.96 27.78 -31.32
N TRP A 405 -6.51 27.43 -30.15
CA TRP A 405 -5.85 26.64 -29.10
C TRP A 405 -5.97 25.12 -29.30
N GLU A 406 -6.94 24.66 -30.09
CA GLU A 406 -7.15 23.22 -30.36
C GLU A 406 -6.14 22.67 -31.39
N GLN A 407 -5.64 23.53 -32.28
CA GLN A 407 -4.72 23.13 -33.34
C GLN A 407 -3.26 23.12 -32.86
N LYS A 408 -2.42 22.23 -33.43
CA LYS A 408 -1.01 22.03 -33.05
C LYS A 408 -0.01 22.37 -34.15
N LYS A 409 -0.46 22.96 -35.27
CA LYS A 409 0.37 23.22 -36.45
C LYS A 409 1.01 24.61 -36.41
N GLU A 410 0.24 25.62 -36.04
CA GLU A 410 0.66 27.02 -35.95
C GLU A 410 0.68 27.46 -34.48
N GLN A 411 1.35 28.55 -34.15
CA GLN A 411 1.25 29.13 -32.80
C GLN A 411 -0.16 29.69 -32.58
N PRO A 412 -0.81 29.41 -31.43
CA PRO A 412 -2.17 29.88 -31.16
C PRO A 412 -2.25 31.42 -31.17
N ASN A 413 -3.13 31.97 -32.00
CA ASN A 413 -3.42 33.41 -32.04
C ASN A 413 -4.92 33.65 -31.83
N ARG A 414 -5.26 34.41 -30.78
CA ARG A 414 -6.65 34.71 -30.40
C ARG A 414 -7.41 35.56 -31.42
N ALA A 415 -6.72 36.24 -32.34
CA ALA A 415 -7.36 37.03 -33.39
C ALA A 415 -8.04 36.17 -34.48
N TYR A 416 -7.71 34.88 -34.53
CA TYR A 416 -8.18 33.96 -35.56
C TYR A 416 -8.86 32.73 -34.98
N GLN A 417 -9.74 32.14 -35.78
CA GLN A 417 -10.32 30.82 -35.58
C GLN A 417 -10.19 30.04 -36.90
N TYR A 418 -10.35 28.73 -36.85
CA TYR A 418 -10.14 27.86 -38.00
C TYR A 418 -11.42 27.14 -38.39
N LEU A 419 -11.85 27.30 -39.64
CA LEU A 419 -12.94 26.54 -40.22
C LEU A 419 -12.38 25.29 -40.90
N ILE A 420 -12.75 24.11 -40.41
CA ILE A 420 -12.25 22.82 -40.90
C ILE A 420 -13.31 22.14 -41.73
N VAL A 421 -12.92 21.59 -42.88
CA VAL A 421 -13.75 20.72 -43.71
C VAL A 421 -13.06 19.36 -43.83
N ALA A 422 -13.80 18.29 -43.55
CA ALA A 422 -13.31 16.92 -43.62
C ALA A 422 -14.26 16.05 -44.45
N ALA A 423 -13.69 15.29 -45.38
CA ALA A 423 -14.39 14.29 -46.18
C ALA A 423 -13.41 13.15 -46.51
N GLU A 424 -13.79 11.89 -46.29
CA GLU A 424 -12.97 10.74 -46.68
C GLU A 424 -13.09 10.51 -48.19
N PRO A 425 -11.99 10.29 -48.94
CA PRO A 425 -10.61 10.02 -48.51
C PRO A 425 -9.67 11.26 -48.58
N TYR A 426 -10.20 12.46 -48.71
CA TYR A 426 -9.41 13.69 -48.84
C TYR A 426 -8.71 14.08 -47.52
N GLU A 427 -7.63 14.85 -47.64
CA GLU A 427 -7.05 15.55 -46.49
C GLU A 427 -8.01 16.62 -45.97
N SER A 428 -8.11 16.73 -44.65
CA SER A 428 -8.88 17.80 -44.03
C SER A 428 -8.23 19.15 -44.34
N ILE A 429 -9.02 20.09 -44.86
CA ILE A 429 -8.60 21.47 -45.13
C ILE A 429 -9.08 22.38 -44.01
N ALA A 430 -8.32 23.44 -43.75
CA ALA A 430 -8.65 24.45 -42.75
C ALA A 430 -8.49 25.86 -43.33
N PHE A 431 -9.46 26.72 -43.06
CA PHE A 431 -9.43 28.13 -43.44
C PHE A 431 -9.23 28.98 -42.19
N ARG A 432 -8.21 29.84 -42.20
CA ARG A 432 -8.00 30.83 -41.14
C ARG A 432 -8.98 31.98 -41.34
N ILE A 433 -9.88 32.19 -40.38
CA ILE A 433 -10.89 33.26 -40.41
C ILE A 433 -10.77 34.13 -39.14
N PRO A 434 -11.25 35.39 -39.16
CA PRO A 434 -11.27 36.22 -37.96
C PRO A 434 -12.08 35.59 -36.83
N ALA A 435 -11.63 35.73 -35.59
CA ALA A 435 -12.32 35.26 -34.38
C ALA A 435 -13.51 36.15 -33.99
N ARG A 436 -14.43 36.38 -34.93
CA ARG A 436 -15.72 37.05 -34.70
C ARG A 436 -16.79 36.00 -34.44
N GLU A 437 -17.82 36.36 -33.69
CA GLU A 437 -18.98 35.52 -33.46
C GLU A 437 -19.70 35.25 -34.79
N ILE A 438 -20.11 34.00 -34.99
CA ILE A 438 -20.77 33.52 -36.20
C ILE A 438 -22.24 33.33 -35.86
N GLU A 439 -23.13 33.65 -36.80
CA GLU A 439 -24.57 33.43 -36.65
C GLU A 439 -24.88 31.94 -36.42
N ASP A 440 -25.71 31.64 -35.44
CA ASP A 440 -26.09 30.28 -35.11
C ASP A 440 -27.10 29.74 -36.14
N ILE A 441 -26.96 28.45 -36.48
CA ILE A 441 -27.83 27.78 -37.47
C ILE A 441 -29.29 27.79 -37.01
N GLU A 442 -29.53 27.70 -35.71
CA GLU A 442 -30.86 27.67 -35.10
C GLU A 442 -31.53 29.06 -35.10
N GLU A 443 -30.75 30.12 -34.99
CA GLU A 443 -31.26 31.50 -34.97
C GLU A 443 -31.59 32.00 -36.37
N ASN A 444 -30.71 31.76 -37.36
CA ASN A 444 -30.84 32.28 -38.72
C ASN A 444 -30.38 31.25 -39.78
N PRO A 445 -31.28 30.33 -40.23
CA PRO A 445 -30.92 29.25 -41.15
C PRO A 445 -30.47 29.76 -42.54
N ASP A 446 -30.96 30.92 -42.98
CA ASP A 446 -30.58 31.52 -44.27
C ASP A 446 -29.14 32.06 -44.28
N TRP A 447 -28.61 32.41 -43.12
CA TRP A 447 -27.28 33.01 -42.97
C TRP A 447 -26.19 31.99 -42.63
N ASN A 448 -26.57 30.81 -42.15
CA ASN A 448 -25.65 29.73 -41.86
C ASN A 448 -26.20 28.36 -42.29
N TRP A 449 -25.86 27.96 -43.52
CA TRP A 449 -26.33 26.70 -44.12
C TRP A 449 -25.20 25.92 -44.77
N SER A 450 -25.42 24.62 -44.95
CA SER A 450 -24.53 23.72 -45.70
C SER A 450 -25.35 22.77 -46.57
N HIS A 451 -24.91 22.57 -47.79
CA HIS A 451 -25.53 21.72 -48.78
C HIS A 451 -24.49 20.80 -49.44
N TRP A 452 -24.82 19.52 -49.52
CA TRP A 452 -24.03 18.52 -50.23
C TRP A 452 -24.79 18.11 -51.49
N ASP A 453 -24.22 18.40 -52.66
CA ASP A 453 -24.72 17.93 -53.94
C ASP A 453 -24.00 16.62 -54.31
N ALA A 454 -24.77 15.53 -54.33
CA ALA A 454 -24.28 14.19 -54.62
C ALA A 454 -23.97 13.97 -56.11
N ASP A 455 -24.54 14.78 -57.01
CA ASP A 455 -24.38 14.65 -58.46
C ASP A 455 -23.14 15.41 -58.93
N THR A 456 -22.99 16.67 -58.51
CA THR A 456 -21.79 17.47 -58.85
C THR A 456 -20.60 17.21 -57.92
N LYS A 457 -20.81 16.42 -56.86
CA LYS A 457 -19.83 16.15 -55.79
C LYS A 457 -19.28 17.44 -55.17
N GLN A 458 -20.14 18.44 -55.02
CA GLN A 458 -19.77 19.75 -54.50
C GLN A 458 -20.40 19.97 -53.13
N TYR A 459 -19.54 20.29 -52.15
CA TYR A 459 -19.97 20.70 -50.82
C TYR A 459 -19.95 22.22 -50.72
N SER A 460 -21.13 22.84 -50.66
CA SER A 460 -21.29 24.29 -50.60
C SER A 460 -21.84 24.69 -49.25
N PHE A 461 -21.27 25.71 -48.63
CA PHE A 461 -21.79 26.23 -47.37
C PHE A 461 -21.50 27.71 -47.20
N GLN A 462 -22.36 28.38 -46.46
CA GLN A 462 -22.26 29.81 -46.16
C GLN A 462 -22.33 30.01 -44.65
N PHE A 463 -21.69 31.07 -44.17
CA PHE A 463 -21.86 31.60 -42.83
C PHE A 463 -21.64 33.12 -42.84
N MET A 464 -22.37 33.83 -41.97
CA MET A 464 -22.23 35.27 -41.74
C MET A 464 -21.71 35.54 -40.32
N PHE A 465 -20.97 36.62 -40.14
CA PHE A 465 -20.56 37.10 -38.81
C PHE A 465 -21.68 37.91 -38.16
N LYS A 466 -21.84 37.81 -36.84
CA LYS A 466 -22.72 38.70 -36.08
C LYS A 466 -22.17 40.13 -36.14
N THR A 467 -23.04 41.12 -36.36
CA THR A 467 -22.65 42.54 -36.35
C THR A 467 -22.34 42.92 -34.90
N SER A 468 -21.11 43.35 -34.63
CA SER A 468 -20.74 43.80 -33.29
C SER A 468 -21.54 45.05 -32.91
N SER A 469 -22.47 44.94 -31.96
CA SER A 469 -22.81 46.10 -31.13
C SER A 469 -21.54 46.45 -30.36
N LEU A 470 -20.97 47.64 -30.59
CA LEU A 470 -19.90 48.18 -29.77
C LEU A 470 -20.42 48.30 -28.32
N ALA A 471 -20.20 47.27 -27.51
CA ALA A 471 -20.17 47.44 -26.07
C ALA A 471 -18.84 48.12 -25.73
N PRO A 472 -18.83 49.33 -25.15
CA PRO A 472 -17.59 49.97 -24.75
C PRO A 472 -16.95 49.13 -23.63
N TYR A 473 -15.86 48.45 -23.94
CA TYR A 473 -15.05 47.80 -22.94
C TYR A 473 -14.30 48.89 -22.14
N GLY A 474 -14.34 48.77 -20.82
CA GLY A 474 -13.50 49.55 -19.92
C GLY A 474 -12.03 49.49 -20.36
N GLN A 475 -11.40 50.67 -20.28
CA GLN A 475 -10.15 51.09 -20.91
C GLN A 475 -8.99 50.11 -20.85
#